data_AF-A0A962N1E3-F1
#
_entry.id   AF-A0A962N1E3-F1
#
_cell.length_a   1.000
_cell.length_b   1.000
_cell.length_c   1.000
_cell.angle_alpha   90.00
_cell.angle_beta   90.00
_cell.angle_gamma   90.00
#
_symmetry.space_group_name_H-M   'P 1'
#
loop_
_entity.id
_entity.type
_entity.pdbx_description
1 polymer ?
#
loop_
_entity_poly.entity_id
_entity_poly.type
_entity_poly.pdbx_seq_one_letter_code
_entity_poly.pdbx_strand_id
1 'polypeptide(L)' 'MSRFLFQILVMLLIASAALAQSRTPLTIEATWRMQRLGDPSLSPDGRVAVVPVSTADMTENKILTDLW' A
#
# COMPACT_ATOMS: atom_id res chain seq x y z
N MET A 1 -0.39 -31.30 -31.05
CA MET A 1 0.83 -30.76 -30.42
C MET A 1 0.91 -29.23 -30.53
N SER A 2 0.77 -28.62 -31.72
CA SER A 2 0.93 -27.18 -31.95
C SER A 2 -0.06 -26.25 -31.21
N ARG A 3 -1.32 -26.67 -31.06
CA ARG A 3 -2.36 -25.88 -30.34
C ARG A 3 -2.07 -25.72 -28.84
N PHE A 4 -1.61 -26.79 -28.20
CA PHE A 4 -1.19 -26.76 -26.79
C PHE A 4 0.06 -25.90 -26.58
N LEU A 5 1.02 -25.99 -27.50
CA LEU A 5 2.25 -25.19 -27.44
C LEU A 5 1.94 -23.69 -27.59
N PHE A 6 1.00 -23.33 -28.47
CA PHE A 6 0.53 -21.96 -28.65
C PHE A 6 -0.18 -21.41 -27.39
N GLN A 7 -1.04 -22.22 -26.76
CA GLN A 7 -1.72 -21.81 -25.52
C GLN A 7 -0.75 -21.58 -24.36
N ILE A 8 0.26 -22.43 -24.21
CA ILE A 8 1.32 -22.27 -23.20
C ILE A 8 2.09 -20.97 -23.46
N LEU A 9 2.44 -20.70 -24.71
CA LEU A 9 3.15 -19.46 -25.08
C LEU A 9 2.32 -18.21 -24.75
N VAL A 10 1.02 -18.23 -25.04
CA VAL A 10 0.10 -17.12 -24.70
C VAL A 10 0.00 -16.94 -23.19
N MET A 11 -0.13 -18.02 -22.41
CA MET A 11 -0.13 -17.93 -20.95
C MET A 11 1.18 -17.35 -20.39
N LEU A 12 2.33 -17.76 -20.95
CA LEU A 12 3.63 -17.26 -20.53
C LEU A 12 3.78 -15.75 -20.80
N LEU A 13 3.28 -15.28 -21.94
CA LEU A 13 3.31 -13.87 -22.30
C LEU A 13 2.45 -13.03 -21.35
N ILE A 14 1.26 -13.49 -20.99
CA ILE A 14 0.38 -12.80 -20.02
C ILE A 14 1.04 -12.74 -18.64
N ALA A 15 1.66 -13.83 -18.18
CA ALA A 15 2.38 -13.86 -16.90
C ALA A 15 3.58 -12.91 -16.87
N SER A 16 4.32 -12.78 -17.98
CA SER A 16 5.46 -11.86 -18.07
C SER A 16 5.05 -10.38 -17.98
N ALA A 17 3.89 -10.01 -18.54
CA ALA A 17 3.37 -8.65 -18.49
C ALA A 17 3.01 -8.22 -17.05
N ALA A 18 2.53 -9.14 -16.21
CA ALA A 18 2.25 -8.88 -14.80
C ALA A 18 3.53 -8.61 -13.99
N LEU A 19 4.64 -9.27 -14.33
CA LEU A 19 5.93 -9.07 -13.66
C LEU A 19 6.65 -7.79 -14.11
N ALA A 20 6.32 -7.25 -15.28
CA ALA A 20 6.93 -6.06 -15.85
C ALA A 20 6.30 -4.73 -15.37
N GLN A 21 5.35 -4.79 -14.42
CA GLN A 21 4.72 -3.57 -13.90
C GLN A 21 5.76 -2.64 -13.26
N SER A 22 5.80 -1.40 -13.72
CA SER A 22 6.66 -0.36 -13.15
C SER A 22 6.29 -0.13 -11.69
N ARG A 23 7.25 -0.30 -10.79
CA ARG A 23 7.07 0.03 -9.36
C ARG A 23 7.28 1.51 -9.17
N THR A 24 6.40 2.17 -8.42
CA THR A 24 6.62 3.53 -7.97
C THR A 24 7.85 3.56 -7.05
N PRO A 25 8.89 4.36 -7.35
CA PRO A 25 10.03 4.50 -6.45
C PRO A 25 9.63 5.05 -5.09
N LEU A 26 10.22 4.52 -4.02
CA LEU A 26 10.06 5.09 -2.68
C LEU A 26 10.92 6.35 -2.56
N THR A 27 10.34 7.50 -2.86
CA THR A 27 10.98 8.81 -2.70
C THR A 27 10.78 9.34 -1.28
N ILE A 28 11.61 10.28 -0.85
CA ILE A 28 11.45 10.99 0.44
C ILE A 28 10.05 11.61 0.54
N GLU A 29 9.59 12.24 -0.54
CA GLU A 29 8.27 12.86 -0.61
C GLU A 29 7.14 11.82 -0.46
N ALA A 30 7.30 10.63 -1.03
CA ALA A 30 6.36 9.54 -0.85
C ALA A 30 6.30 9.10 0.61
N THR A 31 7.44 9.02 1.31
CA THR A 31 7.46 8.67 2.74
C THR A 31 6.78 9.71 3.63
N TRP A 32 6.83 10.99 3.25
CA TRP A 32 6.14 12.06 3.97
C TRP A 32 4.62 12.05 3.78
N ARG A 33 4.13 11.54 2.63
CA ARG A 33 2.70 11.38 2.36
C ARG A 33 2.07 10.16 3.03
N MET A 34 2.87 9.27 3.63
CA MET A 34 2.34 8.07 4.28
C MET A 34 1.65 8.43 5.60
N GLN A 35 0.47 7.83 5.82
CA GLN A 35 -0.19 7.83 7.12
C GLN A 35 0.64 6.99 8.11
N ARG A 36 0.79 7.49 9.33
CA ARG A 36 1.51 6.80 10.40
C ARG A 36 0.50 6.40 11.47
N LEU A 37 0.45 5.10 11.77
CA LEU A 37 -0.38 4.57 12.83
C LEU A 37 0.38 4.66 14.16
N GLY A 38 -0.25 5.25 15.17
CA GLY A 38 0.20 5.21 16.56
C GLY A 38 -0.28 3.96 17.27
N ASP A 39 -0.02 3.91 18.58
CA ASP A 39 -0.45 2.78 19.42
C ASP A 39 -1.99 2.70 19.49
N PRO A 40 -2.60 1.56 19.11
CA PRO A 40 -4.03 1.39 19.17
C PRO A 40 -4.52 1.17 20.62
N SER A 41 -5.68 1.73 20.96
CA SER A 41 -6.39 1.46 22.21
C SER A 41 -7.57 0.53 21.95
N LEU A 42 -7.66 -0.57 22.68
CA LEU A 42 -8.72 -1.57 22.53
C LEU A 42 -9.85 -1.34 23.54
N SER A 43 -11.08 -1.65 23.16
CA SER A 43 -12.17 -1.81 24.14
C SER A 43 -11.89 -2.99 25.09
N PRO A 44 -12.47 -3.01 26.30
CA PRO A 44 -12.26 -4.11 27.26
C PRO A 44 -12.62 -5.50 26.71
N ASP A 45 -13.58 -5.57 25.78
CA ASP A 45 -14.00 -6.80 25.11
C ASP A 45 -13.23 -7.10 23.80
N GLY A 46 -12.30 -6.21 23.41
CA GLY A 46 -11.45 -6.35 22.22
C GLY A 46 -12.17 -6.24 20.88
N ARG A 47 -13.45 -5.85 20.85
CA ARG A 47 -14.24 -5.82 19.61
C ARG A 47 -14.01 -4.57 18.77
N VAL A 48 -13.56 -3.49 19.40
CA VAL A 48 -13.25 -2.22 18.72
C VAL A 48 -11.89 -1.70 19.17
N ALA A 49 -11.25 -0.94 18.29
CA ALA A 49 -10.01 -0.25 18.55
C ALA A 49 -10.14 1.21 18.11
N VAL A 50 -9.46 2.11 18.81
CA VAL A 50 -9.19 3.46 18.33
C VAL A 50 -7.70 3.58 18.02
N VAL A 51 -7.36 4.05 16.82
CA VAL A 51 -5.99 4.18 16.33
C VAL A 51 -5.69 5.65 16.02
N PRO A 52 -4.63 6.24 16.61
CA PRO A 52 -4.13 7.53 16.16
C PRO A 52 -3.55 7.40 14.75
N VAL A 53 -4.01 8.22 13.81
CA VAL A 53 -3.53 8.26 12.43
C VAL A 53 -2.95 9.64 12.16
N SER A 54 -1.63 9.70 12.00
CA SER A 54 -0.91 10.95 11.73
C SER A 54 -0.58 11.13 10.25
N THR A 55 -0.75 12.36 9.75
CA THR A 55 -0.33 12.80 8.41
C THR A 55 0.54 14.05 8.53
N ALA A 56 1.49 14.22 7.61
CA ALA A 56 2.31 15.43 7.56
C ALA A 56 1.67 16.47 6.64
N ASP A 57 1.46 17.67 7.15
CA ASP A 57 1.22 18.86 6.34
C ASP A 57 2.56 19.58 6.11
N MET A 58 3.13 19.36 4.93
CA MET A 58 4.42 19.96 4.56
C MET A 58 4.31 21.45 4.25
N THR A 59 3.11 21.95 3.90
CA THR A 59 2.88 23.37 3.61
C THR A 59 2.84 24.17 4.89
N GLU A 60 2.14 23.68 5.90
CA GLU A 60 2.05 24.31 7.22
C GLU A 60 3.18 23.90 8.17
N ASN A 61 4.03 22.95 7.78
CA ASN A 61 5.07 22.34 8.61
C ASN A 61 4.52 21.78 9.93
N LYS A 62 3.48 20.95 9.82
CA LYS A 62 2.77 20.35 10.96
C LYS A 62 2.60 18.84 10.77
N ILE A 63 2.34 18.16 11.88
CA ILE A 63 1.80 16.80 11.88
C ILE A 63 0.38 16.89 12.42
N LEU A 64 -0.57 16.42 11.63
CA LEU A 64 -1.99 16.35 11.98
C LEU A 64 -2.31 14.91 12.39
N THR A 65 -3.04 14.72 13.49
CA THR A 65 -3.41 13.39 13.98
C THR A 65 -4.90 13.32 14.25
N ASP A 66 -5.56 12.37 13.61
CA ASP A 66 -6.97 12.03 13.85
C ASP A 66 -7.07 10.69 14.58
N LEU A 67 -8.18 10.50 15.30
CA LEU A 67 -8.50 9.21 15.93
C LEU A 67 -9.51 8.47 15.06
N TRP A 68 -9.17 7.24 14.69
CA TRP A 68 -9.97 6.35 13.83
C TRP A 68 -10.41 5.11 14.58
#